data_AF-A0A7W5DUX5-F1
#
_entry.id   AF-A0A7W5DUX5-F1
#
_cell.length_a   1.000
_cell.length_b   1.000
_cell.length_c   1.000
_cell.angle_alpha   90.00
_cell.angle_beta   90.00
_cell.angle_gamma   90.00
#
_symmetry.space_group_name_H-M   'P 1'
#
loop_
_entity.id
_entity.type
_entity.pdbx_description
1 polymer ?
#
loop_
_entity_poly.entity_id
_entity_poly.type
_entity_poly.pdbx_seq_one_letter_code
_entity_poly.pdbx_strand_id
1 'polypeptide(L)' 'MKHFYDLRTVEDLEEGETATPETGLRYELRSIRNEMIDAGPVRDVIRRGDALYARTDAGESFPVTGADSHVLVPIGL' A
#
# COMPACT_ATOMS: atom_id res chain seq x y z
N MET A 1 -13.59 -8.56 -2.73
CA MET A 1 -12.68 -7.39 -2.84
C MET A 1 -12.65 -6.74 -1.47
N LYS A 2 -11.50 -6.77 -0.81
CA LYS A 2 -11.34 -6.20 0.54
C LYS A 2 -11.03 -4.71 0.46
N HIS A 3 -11.39 -3.98 1.51
CA HIS A 3 -11.02 -2.60 1.70
C HIS A 3 -10.15 -2.43 2.93
N PHE A 4 -9.33 -1.39 2.97
CA PHE A 4 -8.51 -1.08 4.14
C PHE A 4 -8.47 0.41 4.45
N TYR A 5 -8.48 0.72 5.74
CA TYR A 5 -8.11 2.03 6.29
C TYR A 5 -6.70 2.02 6.90
N ASP A 6 -6.15 0.82 7.16
CA ASP A 6 -4.83 0.60 7.73
C ASP A 6 -4.27 -0.73 7.20
N LEU A 7 -2.97 -0.81 6.90
CA LEU A 7 -2.37 -2.05 6.38
C LEU A 7 -2.54 -3.26 7.31
N ARG A 8 -2.63 -3.03 8.62
CA ARG A 8 -2.83 -4.10 9.62
C ARG A 8 -4.17 -4.80 9.47
N THR A 9 -5.14 -4.20 8.75
CA THR A 9 -6.46 -4.82 8.52
C THR A 9 -6.48 -5.78 7.33
N VAL A 10 -5.36 -5.91 6.61
CA VAL A 10 -5.25 -6.75 5.40
C VAL A 10 -4.03 -7.67 5.41
N GLU A 11 -3.54 -8.01 6.60
CA GLU A 11 -2.49 -9.02 6.77
C GLU A 11 -2.95 -10.43 6.38
N ASP A 12 -4.27 -10.66 6.34
CA ASP A 12 -4.94 -11.91 5.99
C ASP A 12 -5.21 -12.08 4.49
N LEU A 13 -4.63 -11.24 3.63
CA LEU A 13 -4.72 -11.41 2.18
C LEU A 13 -4.07 -12.72 1.75
N GLU A 14 -4.82 -13.52 0.98
CA GLU A 14 -4.29 -14.72 0.33
C GLU A 14 -3.37 -14.36 -0.85
N GLU A 15 -2.55 -15.30 -1.32
CA GLU A 15 -1.63 -15.09 -2.45
C GLU A 15 -2.37 -14.53 -3.68
N GLY A 16 -1.92 -13.39 -4.20
CA GLY A 16 -2.52 -12.71 -5.34
C GLY A 16 -3.82 -11.95 -5.03
N GLU A 17 -4.36 -12.03 -3.80
CA GLU A 17 -5.50 -11.24 -3.39
C GLU A 17 -5.13 -9.75 -3.24
N THR A 18 -6.09 -8.87 -3.55
CA THR A 18 -5.92 -7.43 -3.48
C THR A 18 -6.91 -6.78 -2.52
N ALA A 19 -6.46 -5.77 -1.78
CA ALA A 19 -7.33 -4.84 -1.06
C ALA A 19 -7.15 -3.41 -1.60
N THR A 20 -8.22 -2.63 -1.70
CA THR A 20 -8.14 -1.21 -2.06
C THR A 20 -8.34 -0.32 -0.85
N PRO A 21 -7.85 0.93 -0.87
CA PRO A 21 -8.25 1.91 0.12
C PRO A 21 -9.78 1.99 0.26
N GLU A 22 -10.27 2.24 1.47
CA GLU A 22 -11.67 2.59 1.69
C GLU A 22 -12.06 3.85 0.89
N THR A 23 -13.33 3.94 0.50
CA THR A 23 -13.85 5.08 -0.26
C THR A 23 -13.58 6.40 0.46
N GLY A 24 -12.90 7.32 -0.23
CA GLY A 24 -12.53 8.63 0.31
C GLY A 24 -11.14 8.69 0.94
N LEU A 25 -10.50 7.54 1.18
CA LEU A 25 -9.09 7.48 1.60
C LEU A 25 -8.18 7.34 0.39
N ARG A 26 -7.06 8.06 0.43
CA ARG A 26 -5.94 7.94 -0.52
C ARG A 26 -4.64 7.96 0.26
N TYR A 27 -3.65 7.22 -0.23
CA TYR A 27 -2.34 7.13 0.41
C TYR A 27 -1.26 7.50 -0.58
N GLU A 28 -0.25 8.24 -0.12
CA GLU A 28 1.05 8.36 -0.79
C GLU A 28 2.02 7.34 -0.19
N LEU A 29 3.10 7.05 -0.93
CA LEU A 29 4.20 6.24 -0.43
C LEU A 29 5.34 7.13 0.05
N ARG A 30 5.90 6.76 1.20
CA ARG A 30 7.18 7.28 1.66
C ARG A 30 8.18 6.18 1.95
N SER A 31 9.45 6.48 1.75
CA SER A 31 10.54 5.62 2.19
C SER A 31 10.62 5.57 3.72
N ILE A 32 11.39 4.63 4.26
CA ILE A 32 11.71 4.56 5.71
C ILE A 32 12.43 5.83 6.22
N ARG A 33 13.01 6.62 5.31
CA ARG A 33 13.64 7.91 5.61
C ARG A 33 12.66 9.08 5.53
N ASN A 34 11.37 8.79 5.38
CA ASN A 34 10.29 9.76 5.23
C ASN A 34 10.39 10.63 3.97
N GLU A 35 11.04 10.12 2.92
CA GLU A 35 11.10 10.77 1.61
C GLU A 35 9.87 10.38 0.79
N MET A 36 9.21 11.36 0.16
CA MET A 36 8.09 11.11 -0.73
C MET A 36 8.56 10.37 -1.99
N ILE A 37 7.81 9.35 -2.39
CA ILE A 37 8.03 8.65 -3.66
C ILE A 37 7.11 9.27 -4.72
N ASP A 38 7.70 9.78 -5.80
CA ASP A 38 6.98 10.37 -6.94
C ASP A 38 6.41 9.28 -7.87
N ALA A 39 5.52 8.45 -7.32
CA ALA A 39 4.86 7.34 -8.02
C ALA A 39 3.32 7.49 -8.05
N GLY A 40 2.80 8.61 -7.54
CA GLY A 40 1.37 8.86 -7.38
C GLY A 40 0.73 8.07 -6.22
N PRO A 41 -0.60 8.19 -6.05
CA PRO A 41 -1.32 7.54 -4.98
C PRO A 41 -1.32 6.01 -5.08
N VAL A 42 -1.46 5.35 -3.94
CA VAL A 42 -1.71 3.90 -3.86
C VAL A 42 -3.11 3.59 -4.36
N ARG A 43 -3.19 2.72 -5.37
CA ARG A 43 -4.43 2.22 -5.94
C ARG A 43 -4.95 1.01 -5.17
N ASP A 44 -4.06 0.07 -4.85
CA ASP A 44 -4.37 -1.17 -4.17
C ASP A 44 -3.14 -1.79 -3.52
N VAL A 45 -3.36 -2.71 -2.58
CA VAL A 45 -2.34 -3.54 -1.94
C VAL A 45 -2.57 -4.99 -2.37
N ILE A 46 -1.50 -5.69 -2.73
CA ILE A 46 -1.52 -7.08 -3.18
C ILE A 46 -0.57 -7.94 -2.36
N ARG A 47 -0.98 -9.17 -2.02
CA ARG A 47 -0.10 -10.18 -1.43
C ARG A 47 0.74 -10.85 -2.51
N ARG A 48 2.06 -10.93 -2.29
CA ARG A 48 3.00 -11.73 -3.09
C ARG A 48 3.99 -12.42 -2.17
N GLY A 49 3.90 -13.74 -2.06
CA GLY A 49 4.63 -14.53 -1.08
C GLY A 49 4.29 -14.09 0.34
N ASP A 50 5.32 -13.80 1.14
CA ASP A 50 5.15 -13.36 2.53
C ASP A 50 5.04 -11.83 2.71
N ALA A 51 5.01 -11.09 1.61
CA ALA A 51 5.02 -9.63 1.63
C ALA A 51 3.76 -9.03 0.99
N LEU A 52 3.40 -7.84 1.49
CA LEU A 52 2.41 -6.99 0.87
C LEU A 52 3.12 -5.94 0.03
N TYR A 53 2.54 -5.65 -1.13
CA TYR A 53 3.01 -4.62 -2.05
C TYR A 53 1.91 -3.61 -2.30
N ALA A 54 2.20 -2.32 -2.18
CA ALA A 54 1.33 -1.26 -2.67
C ALA A 54 1.58 -1.04 -4.16
N ARG A 55 0.52 -1.09 -4.96
CA ARG A 55 0.53 -0.69 -6.37
C ARG A 55 0.04 0.73 -6.49
N THR A 56 0.78 1.57 -7.20
CA THR A 56 0.41 2.97 -7.42
C THR A 56 -0.36 3.15 -8.72
N ASP A 57 -0.98 4.31 -8.90
CA ASP A 57 -1.63 4.69 -10.16
C ASP A 57 -0.66 4.78 -11.35
N ALA A 58 0.64 4.99 -11.09
CA ALA A 58 1.70 4.91 -12.10
C ALA A 58 2.01 3.46 -12.55
N GLY A 59 1.42 2.46 -11.89
CA GLY A 59 1.65 1.03 -12.17
C GLY A 59 2.88 0.44 -11.47
N GLU A 60 3.59 1.23 -10.69
CA GLU A 60 4.74 0.79 -9.88
C GLU A 60 4.27 0.00 -8.66
N SER A 61 5.15 -0.84 -8.11
CA SER A 61 4.85 -1.69 -6.95
C SER A 61 5.96 -1.59 -5.92
N PHE A 62 5.60 -1.30 -4.68
CA PHE A 62 6.55 -1.10 -3.58
C PHE A 62 6.23 -2.02 -2.40
N PRO A 63 7.23 -2.66 -1.77
CA PRO A 63 6.99 -3.47 -0.59
C PRO A 63 6.54 -2.57 0.57
N VAL A 64 5.50 -3.00 1.29
CA VAL A 64 4.93 -2.26 2.44
C VAL A 64 4.88 -3.10 3.71
N THR A 65 5.46 -4.30 3.64
CA THR A 65 5.86 -5.11 4.78
C THR A 65 7.28 -5.66 4.55
N GLY A 66 7.95 -6.06 5.63
CA GLY A 66 9.33 -6.56 5.58
C GLY A 66 10.40 -5.46 5.80
N ALA A 67 11.66 -5.83 5.59
CA ALA A 67 12.77 -4.88 5.71
C ALA A 67 12.73 -3.84 4.58
N ASP A 68 13.09 -2.59 4.89
CA ASP A 68 13.09 -1.45 3.96
C ASP A 68 11.73 -1.19 3.29
N SER A 69 10.64 -1.55 3.97
CA SER A 69 9.28 -1.35 3.47
C SER A 69 8.90 0.12 3.43
N HIS A 70 8.16 0.50 2.39
CA HIS A 70 7.56 1.82 2.27
C HIS A 70 6.38 1.93 3.22
N VAL A 71 6.08 3.15 3.64
CA VAL A 71 4.95 3.46 4.49
C VAL A 71 3.86 4.15 3.69
N LEU A 72 2.61 3.74 3.92
CA LEU A 72 1.43 4.42 3.39
C LEU A 72 1.10 5.59 4.30
N VAL A 73 1.04 6.79 3.72
CA VAL A 73 0.67 8.01 4.43
C VAL A 73 -0.65 8.53 3.88
N PRO A 74 -1.70 8.67 4.71
CA PRO A 74 -2.97 9.24 4.24
C PRO A 74 -2.78 10.66 3.69
N ILE A 75 -3.46 10.96 2.57
CA ILE A 75 -3.46 12.28 1.94
C ILE A 75 -4.77 13.00 2.29
N GLY A 76 -4.68 14.26 2.73
CA GLY A 76 -5.84 15.13 2.88
C GLY A 76 -6.68 14.93 4.14
N LEU A 77 -6.05 14.51 5.24
CA LEU A 77 -6.62 14.56 6.59
C LEU A 77 -6.56 15.97 7.18
#